data_AF-A0A2A2LT35-F1
#
_entry.id   AF-A0A2A2LT35-F1
#
_cell.length_a   1.000
_cell.length_b   1.000
_cell.length_c   1.000
_cell.angle_alpha   90.00
_cell.angle_beta   90.00
_cell.angle_gamma   90.00
#
_symmetry.space_group_name_H-M   'P 1'
#
loop_
_entity.id
_entity.type
_entity.pdbx_description
1 polymer ?
#
loop_
_entity_poly.entity_id
_entity_poly.type
_entity_poly.pdbx_seq_one_letter_code
_entity_poly.pdbx_strand_id
1 'polypeptide(L)'
;MMSGSINISAVPIVQITHYAAQYNTPEVDKLYQDDAVWIITSSFIIFTMHSGFGLLESGSVSAKDEVNIMVKNVVDVVFGGLSYWSVGYGLSYGDYEPICNWFIGFGRFFYDPTRDQMNVNEEGWSYAAFLFELSLATTASTIVSGAVAERAKLKSYILLGCLVILIQALPAHWVWDKRGFFYKLGVVDFAGCSAVHMVGGIIGLIATVYLKPRRKRFDEDSVHQMSSPTNALLGTFLLWWGWFGINAGSVWGITGGRWRLGARAAVATIMSSIGGGATSIVISFYKTKKLQVNLLINGILSSIVSITALCAVSRPWHALIIGSVSAAFSISVLPLLDRWQIDDPVGVVPIHLTSSIWGMIAVGIFCERDKSIASATNDNAGLLYSWSFNLLGIQLLCTLTILVYSATMGLLVLFCISKSPLGLRVTDYEEQIGADVIEHGLAGTNVARYVVEKPLSTRTFQTVTKAITKWKMLAKQKRRLQRLEEAKLKRESELSAFNRLHNNGTYLNGNISRGNSQLYRRPNRETLRSNTLPNGITIHPPAKPPRGSETTRERDSETWEEPESDQQQIPPEEPKAYESIVVNEHENAKPVDQLKEPPPKKGRKKSKREGKYSQRCVLQSKYRIPNL
;
A
#
# COMPACT_ATOMS: atom_id res chain seq x y z
N MET A 1 42.07 12.27 23.70
CA MET A 1 40.62 12.31 23.97
C MET A 1 40.12 13.70 23.63
N MET A 2 39.49 13.89 22.47
CA MET A 2 38.76 15.15 22.20
C MET A 2 37.30 14.93 22.58
N SER A 3 36.79 15.79 23.48
CA SER A 3 35.34 15.98 23.62
C SER A 3 34.86 16.69 22.37
N GLY A 4 34.60 15.92 21.31
CA GLY A 4 34.03 16.43 20.08
C GLY A 4 32.59 16.82 20.33
N SER A 5 32.32 18.13 20.40
CA SER A 5 30.95 18.64 20.36
C SER A 5 30.27 18.08 19.10
N ILE A 6 29.12 17.42 19.26
CA ILE A 6 28.37 16.82 18.15
C ILE A 6 28.17 17.88 17.06
N ASN A 7 28.76 17.68 15.89
CA ASN A 7 28.69 18.67 14.81
C ASN A 7 27.34 18.57 14.08
N ILE A 8 26.36 19.33 14.57
CA ILE A 8 24.98 19.40 14.04
C ILE A 8 24.93 20.05 12.63
N SER A 9 26.05 20.58 12.12
CA SER A 9 26.13 21.40 10.89
C SER A 9 26.28 20.62 9.58
N ALA A 10 26.27 19.30 9.62
CA ALA A 10 26.48 18.46 8.44
C ALA A 10 25.77 17.10 8.60
N VAL A 11 24.44 17.09 8.48
CA VAL A 11 23.68 15.84 8.42
C VAL A 11 23.78 15.29 6.99
N PRO A 12 24.42 14.12 6.77
CA PRO A 12 24.41 13.48 5.45
C PRO A 12 22.99 12.99 5.13
N ILE A 13 22.63 12.99 3.84
CA ILE A 13 21.27 12.68 3.37
C ILE A 13 20.88 11.23 3.69
N VAL A 14 21.82 10.28 3.65
CA VAL A 14 21.62 8.87 4.02
C VAL A 14 22.70 8.37 4.99
N GLN A 15 22.32 7.46 5.90
CA GLN A 15 23.15 7.00 7.02
C GLN A 15 23.22 5.48 7.15
N ILE A 16 23.97 4.83 6.26
CA ILE A 16 24.28 3.40 6.39
C ILE A 16 25.17 3.11 7.62
N THR A 17 26.04 4.05 7.99
CA THR A 17 26.74 4.06 9.29
C THR A 17 26.14 5.16 10.15
N HIS A 18 25.79 4.85 11.40
CA HIS A 18 25.25 5.82 12.34
C HIS A 18 26.29 6.90 12.66
N TYR A 19 25.85 8.16 12.81
CA TYR A 19 26.78 9.26 13.05
C TYR A 19 27.49 9.16 14.41
N ALA A 20 26.90 8.48 15.40
CA ALA A 20 27.48 8.35 16.73
C ALA A 20 28.62 7.32 16.81
N ALA A 21 28.89 6.54 15.75
CA ALA A 21 29.98 5.54 15.70
C ALA A 21 31.38 6.09 16.02
N GLN A 22 31.60 7.40 15.82
CA GLN A 22 32.88 8.06 16.13
C GLN A 22 32.95 8.67 17.55
N TYR A 23 31.87 8.56 18.32
CA TYR A 23 31.75 9.15 19.66
C TYR A 23 31.86 8.04 20.70
N ASN A 24 32.52 8.35 21.82
CA ASN A 24 32.63 7.44 22.96
C ASN A 24 32.21 8.24 24.21
N THR A 25 30.90 8.44 24.35
CA THR A 25 30.26 9.14 25.47
C THR A 25 29.23 8.22 26.13
N PRO A 26 28.89 8.42 27.43
CA PRO A 26 27.93 7.56 28.12
C PRO A 26 26.50 7.55 27.51
N GLU A 27 26.21 8.49 26.61
CA GLU A 27 24.90 8.64 25.98
C GLU A 27 24.82 7.99 24.58
N VAL A 28 25.91 7.43 24.05
CA VAL A 28 25.95 6.87 22.68
C VAL A 28 24.87 5.80 22.46
N ASP A 29 24.72 4.85 23.39
CA ASP A 29 23.72 3.80 23.31
C ASP A 29 22.31 4.37 23.15
N LYS A 30 22.01 5.46 23.85
CA LYS A 30 20.71 6.15 23.74
C LYS A 30 20.53 6.82 22.38
N LEU A 31 21.59 7.43 21.82
CA LEU A 31 21.54 8.01 20.47
C LEU A 31 21.18 6.96 19.41
N TYR A 32 21.80 5.78 19.51
CA TYR A 32 21.49 4.64 18.64
C TYR A 32 20.06 4.14 18.84
N GLN A 33 19.61 3.95 20.09
CA GLN A 33 18.27 3.44 20.39
C GLN A 33 17.15 4.40 19.92
N ASP A 34 17.24 5.68 20.24
CA ASP A 34 16.25 6.70 19.87
C ASP A 34 16.12 6.82 18.33
N ASP A 35 17.25 6.79 17.60
CA ASP A 35 17.23 6.85 16.14
C ASP A 35 16.81 5.53 15.48
N ALA A 36 17.22 4.37 16.03
CA ALA A 36 16.80 3.07 15.51
C ALA A 36 15.28 2.85 15.68
N VAL A 37 14.70 3.25 16.81
CA VAL A 37 13.24 3.23 17.03
C VAL A 37 12.51 4.09 15.99
N TRP A 38 13.04 5.28 15.67
CA TRP A 38 12.47 6.14 14.63
C TRP A 38 12.51 5.46 13.24
N ILE A 39 13.64 4.86 12.88
CA ILE A 39 13.85 4.24 11.56
C ILE A 39 13.07 2.94 11.39
N ILE A 40 13.02 2.08 12.41
CA ILE A 40 12.20 0.86 12.40
C ILE A 40 10.71 1.20 12.33
N THR A 41 10.25 2.17 13.13
CA THR A 41 8.85 2.65 13.10
C THR A 41 8.50 3.23 11.72
N SER A 42 9.39 4.05 11.16
CA SER A 42 9.22 4.59 9.80
C SER A 42 9.15 3.48 8.76
N SER A 43 10.00 2.45 8.87
CA SER A 43 10.00 1.29 7.98
C SER A 43 8.69 0.50 8.04
N PHE A 44 8.10 0.31 9.22
CA PHE A 44 6.79 -0.32 9.37
C PHE A 44 5.68 0.52 8.73
N ILE A 45 5.74 1.85 8.86
CA ILE A 45 4.81 2.77 8.19
C ILE A 45 4.94 2.68 6.66
N ILE A 46 6.17 2.67 6.12
CA ILE A 46 6.41 2.47 4.68
C ILE A 46 5.93 1.09 4.22
N PHE A 47 6.11 0.04 5.03
CA PHE A 47 5.63 -1.29 4.69
C PHE A 47 4.12 -1.32 4.42
N THR A 48 3.32 -0.56 5.17
CA THR A 48 1.86 -0.43 4.93
C THR A 48 1.51 0.16 3.55
N MET A 49 2.45 0.83 2.87
CA MET A 49 2.25 1.31 1.50
C MET A 49 2.03 0.19 0.50
N HIS A 50 2.52 -1.03 0.73
CA HIS A 50 2.25 -2.17 -0.17
C HIS A 50 0.75 -2.53 -0.18
N SER A 51 0.07 -2.41 0.97
CA SER A 51 -1.40 -2.50 1.04
C SER A 51 -2.07 -1.30 0.37
N GLY A 52 -1.45 -0.11 0.47
CA GLY A 52 -1.90 1.11 -0.19
C GLY A 52 -1.85 1.04 -1.72
N PHE A 53 -0.73 0.61 -2.29
CA PHE A 53 -0.57 0.33 -3.72
C PHE A 53 -1.55 -0.76 -4.16
N GLY A 54 -1.59 -1.90 -3.47
CA GLY A 54 -2.54 -2.98 -3.78
C GLY A 54 -3.98 -2.48 -3.89
N LEU A 55 -4.46 -1.71 -2.91
CA LEU A 55 -5.82 -1.15 -2.94
C LEU A 55 -6.01 -0.05 -4.00
N LEU A 56 -5.00 0.79 -4.23
CA LEU A 56 -5.02 1.81 -5.28
C LEU A 56 -5.15 1.19 -6.67
N GLU A 57 -4.24 0.27 -6.97
CA GLU A 57 -4.14 -0.40 -8.27
C GLU A 57 -5.36 -1.29 -8.52
N SER A 58 -5.72 -2.15 -7.54
CA SER A 58 -6.85 -3.10 -7.68
C SER A 58 -8.19 -2.38 -7.86
N GLY A 59 -8.38 -1.23 -7.21
CA GLY A 59 -9.53 -0.35 -7.41
C GLY A 59 -9.54 0.39 -8.75
N SER A 60 -8.39 0.54 -9.41
CA SER A 60 -8.24 1.30 -10.67
C SER A 60 -8.38 0.42 -11.92
N VAL A 61 -8.06 -0.87 -11.83
CA VAL A 61 -8.15 -1.85 -12.94
C VAL A 61 -9.56 -2.41 -13.13
N SER A 62 -9.75 -3.31 -14.10
CA SER A 62 -10.97 -4.12 -14.22
C SER A 62 -11.13 -5.09 -13.06
N ALA A 63 -12.38 -5.31 -12.62
CA ALA A 63 -12.70 -6.16 -11.47
C ALA A 63 -12.38 -7.67 -11.66
N LYS A 64 -12.02 -8.10 -12.89
CA LYS A 64 -11.58 -9.46 -13.24
C LYS A 64 -10.07 -9.72 -13.02
N ASP A 65 -9.33 -8.70 -12.62
CA ASP A 65 -7.88 -8.69 -12.38
C ASP A 65 -7.54 -8.16 -10.96
N GLU A 66 -8.56 -7.89 -10.14
CA GLU A 66 -8.42 -7.24 -8.83
C GLU A 66 -7.54 -8.06 -7.88
N VAL A 67 -7.73 -9.39 -7.86
CA VAL A 67 -6.94 -10.28 -7.01
C VAL A 67 -5.51 -10.42 -7.53
N ASN A 68 -5.30 -10.49 -8.84
CA ASN A 68 -3.96 -10.60 -9.41
C ASN A 68 -3.10 -9.38 -9.08
N ILE A 69 -3.69 -8.18 -9.07
CA ILE A 69 -3.00 -6.96 -8.65
C ILE A 69 -2.61 -7.01 -7.16
N MET A 70 -3.53 -7.45 -6.28
CA MET A 70 -3.20 -7.66 -4.87
C MET A 70 -2.06 -8.69 -4.70
N VAL A 71 -2.06 -9.79 -5.47
CA VAL A 71 -0.99 -10.80 -5.42
C VAL A 71 0.34 -10.25 -5.94
N LYS A 72 0.35 -9.39 -6.99
CA LYS A 72 1.58 -8.74 -7.48
C LYS A 72 2.25 -7.90 -6.39
N ASN A 73 1.46 -7.11 -5.64
CA ASN A 73 1.98 -6.31 -4.52
C ASN A 73 2.59 -7.18 -3.39
N VAL A 74 2.00 -8.35 -3.09
CA VAL A 74 2.60 -9.32 -2.14
C VAL A 74 3.88 -9.94 -2.70
N VAL A 75 3.89 -10.25 -3.99
CA VAL A 75 5.05 -10.80 -4.71
C VAL A 75 6.21 -9.81 -4.75
N ASP A 76 5.96 -8.50 -4.89
CA ASP A 76 6.99 -7.46 -4.83
C ASP A 76 7.70 -7.43 -3.46
N VAL A 77 6.97 -7.61 -2.36
CA VAL A 77 7.57 -7.76 -1.03
C VAL A 77 8.44 -9.02 -0.96
N VAL A 78 7.89 -10.18 -1.36
CA VAL A 78 8.56 -11.48 -1.17
C VAL A 78 9.78 -11.64 -2.08
N PHE A 79 9.60 -11.51 -3.39
CA PHE A 79 10.65 -11.73 -4.37
C PHE A 79 11.51 -10.49 -4.60
N GLY A 80 10.91 -9.30 -4.55
CA GLY A 80 11.68 -8.06 -4.59
C GLY A 80 12.56 -7.90 -3.35
N GLY A 81 12.03 -8.20 -2.15
CA GLY A 81 12.83 -8.22 -0.93
C GLY A 81 13.94 -9.26 -0.93
N LEU A 82 13.68 -10.46 -1.48
CA LEU A 82 14.72 -11.48 -1.71
C LEU A 82 15.83 -10.96 -2.66
N SER A 83 15.45 -10.25 -3.73
CA SER A 83 16.40 -9.64 -4.68
C SER A 83 17.25 -8.55 -4.01
N TYR A 84 16.63 -7.71 -3.16
CA TYR A 84 17.34 -6.68 -2.43
C TYR A 84 18.29 -7.23 -1.37
N TRP A 85 17.83 -8.19 -0.56
CA TRP A 85 18.64 -8.86 0.45
C TRP A 85 19.86 -9.61 -0.14
N SER A 86 19.65 -10.35 -1.23
CA SER A 86 20.70 -11.16 -1.84
C SER A 86 21.73 -10.32 -2.60
N VAL A 87 21.29 -9.32 -3.38
CA VAL A 87 22.18 -8.56 -4.28
C VAL A 87 21.99 -7.05 -4.20
N GLY A 88 20.74 -6.56 -4.17
CA GLY A 88 20.43 -5.13 -4.30
C GLY A 88 21.10 -4.25 -3.24
N TYR A 89 21.07 -4.62 -1.96
CA TYR A 89 21.75 -3.87 -0.90
C TYR A 89 23.26 -3.78 -1.14
N GLY A 90 23.87 -4.88 -1.60
CA GLY A 90 25.30 -4.91 -1.92
C GLY A 90 25.69 -3.99 -3.07
N LEU A 91 24.83 -3.87 -4.09
CA LEU A 91 25.00 -2.93 -5.20
C LEU A 91 24.77 -1.47 -4.78
N SER A 92 23.88 -1.21 -3.82
CA SER A 92 23.62 0.12 -3.26
C SER A 92 24.74 0.60 -2.33
N TYR A 93 25.13 -0.24 -1.36
CA TYR A 93 25.88 0.19 -0.16
C TYR A 93 27.05 -0.73 0.22
N GLY A 94 27.38 -1.74 -0.59
CA GLY A 94 28.52 -2.61 -0.36
C GLY A 94 29.85 -1.84 -0.30
N ASP A 95 30.75 -2.30 0.57
CA ASP A 95 32.01 -1.66 0.96
C ASP A 95 33.28 -2.47 0.72
N TYR A 96 33.24 -3.40 -0.24
CA TYR A 96 34.41 -4.12 -0.70
C TYR A 96 35.31 -3.23 -1.56
N GLU A 97 36.25 -2.54 -0.90
CA GLU A 97 37.20 -1.56 -1.46
C GLU A 97 37.82 -1.91 -2.83
N PRO A 98 38.20 -3.16 -3.16
CA PRO A 98 38.76 -3.48 -4.48
C PRO A 98 37.82 -3.26 -5.68
N ILE A 99 36.50 -3.15 -5.45
CA ILE A 99 35.49 -2.99 -6.51
C ILE A 99 34.55 -1.81 -6.25
N CYS A 100 34.17 -1.55 -4.99
CA CYS A 100 33.27 -0.43 -4.68
C CYS A 100 33.92 0.91 -5.06
N ASN A 101 33.16 1.80 -5.70
CA ASN A 101 33.71 3.05 -6.21
C ASN A 101 32.64 4.16 -6.20
N TRP A 102 32.69 5.12 -7.14
CA TRP A 102 31.70 6.20 -7.22
C TRP A 102 30.45 5.85 -8.03
N PHE A 103 30.49 4.76 -8.80
CA PHE A 103 29.42 4.30 -9.69
C PHE A 103 28.64 3.11 -9.13
N ILE A 104 29.22 2.32 -8.22
CA ILE A 104 28.65 1.06 -7.77
C ILE A 104 29.16 0.67 -6.38
N GLY A 105 28.25 0.26 -5.49
CA GLY A 105 28.57 -0.46 -4.26
C GLY A 105 28.88 -1.92 -4.58
N PHE A 106 29.72 -2.57 -3.79
CA PHE A 106 30.03 -3.99 -4.01
C PHE A 106 30.38 -4.70 -2.71
N GLY A 107 30.04 -5.99 -2.58
CA GLY A 107 30.13 -6.73 -1.32
C GLY A 107 28.83 -6.63 -0.51
N ARG A 108 28.82 -7.16 0.72
CA ARG A 108 27.60 -7.27 1.57
C ARG A 108 26.40 -7.96 0.88
N PHE A 109 26.68 -8.86 -0.06
CA PHE A 109 25.69 -9.74 -0.69
C PHE A 109 25.17 -10.76 0.34
N PHE A 110 23.91 -11.18 0.19
CA PHE A 110 23.17 -11.97 1.19
C PHE A 110 23.27 -11.32 2.58
N TYR A 111 22.77 -10.08 2.66
CA TYR A 111 23.07 -9.15 3.75
C TYR A 111 22.89 -9.77 5.13
N ASP A 112 24.00 -9.92 5.85
CA ASP A 112 24.08 -10.48 7.19
C ASP A 112 25.09 -9.65 8.02
N PRO A 113 24.61 -8.68 8.82
CA PRO A 113 25.44 -7.95 9.77
C PRO A 113 26.12 -8.88 10.77
N THR A 114 27.41 -8.65 11.03
CA THR A 114 28.14 -9.40 12.05
C THR A 114 27.49 -9.19 13.42
N ARG A 115 27.12 -10.30 14.07
CA ARG A 115 26.59 -10.29 15.44
C ARG A 115 27.72 -10.34 16.44
N ASP A 116 27.93 -9.24 17.15
CA ASP A 116 29.03 -9.08 18.10
C ASP A 116 28.54 -8.37 19.36
N GLN A 117 28.65 -9.06 20.49
CA GLN A 117 28.27 -8.54 21.81
C GLN A 117 29.10 -7.32 22.23
N MET A 118 30.25 -7.07 21.60
CA MET A 118 31.04 -5.85 21.83
C MET A 118 30.58 -4.66 20.97
N ASN A 119 29.79 -4.88 19.92
CA ASN A 119 29.39 -3.86 18.94
C ASN A 119 27.86 -3.82 18.69
N VAL A 120 27.05 -4.11 19.73
CA VAL A 120 25.59 -4.21 19.67
C VAL A 120 24.87 -3.00 19.04
N ASN A 121 25.43 -1.80 19.18
CA ASN A 121 24.91 -0.57 18.58
C ASN A 121 25.00 -0.60 17.04
N GLU A 122 26.13 -1.06 16.50
CA GLU A 122 26.33 -1.16 15.05
C GLU A 122 25.51 -2.32 14.44
N GLU A 123 25.35 -3.43 15.17
CA GLU A 123 24.45 -4.53 14.79
C GLU A 123 23.00 -4.03 14.69
N GLY A 124 22.49 -3.37 15.73
CA GLY A 124 21.12 -2.84 15.77
C GLY A 124 20.85 -1.80 14.69
N TRP A 125 21.79 -0.88 14.46
CA TRP A 125 21.67 0.11 13.38
C TRP A 125 21.69 -0.53 11.99
N SER A 126 22.56 -1.53 11.77
CA SER A 126 22.69 -2.22 10.49
C SER A 126 21.37 -2.88 10.07
N TYR A 127 20.70 -3.59 10.97
CA TYR A 127 19.38 -4.17 10.71
C TYR A 127 18.28 -3.10 10.51
N ALA A 128 18.30 -2.00 11.28
CA ALA A 128 17.33 -0.91 11.12
C ALA A 128 17.48 -0.20 9.76
N ALA A 129 18.71 0.15 9.36
CA ALA A 129 19.01 0.79 8.09
C ALA A 129 18.69 -0.12 6.89
N PHE A 130 18.99 -1.41 6.99
CA PHE A 130 18.62 -2.39 5.96
C PHE A 130 17.10 -2.47 5.74
N LEU A 131 16.31 -2.53 6.81
CA LEU A 131 14.85 -2.60 6.72
C LEU A 131 14.25 -1.34 6.07
N PHE A 132 14.81 -0.17 6.38
CA PHE A 132 14.38 1.10 5.80
C PHE A 132 14.66 1.15 4.30
N GLU A 133 15.90 0.87 3.89
CA GLU A 133 16.32 0.85 2.49
C GLU A 133 15.57 -0.22 1.66
N LEU A 134 15.35 -1.40 2.24
CA LEU A 134 14.54 -2.46 1.65
C LEU A 134 13.13 -1.94 1.30
N SER A 135 12.50 -1.17 2.18
CA SER A 135 11.15 -0.64 1.97
C SER A 135 11.08 0.42 0.83
N LEU A 136 12.16 1.19 0.63
CA LEU A 136 12.29 2.11 -0.50
C LEU A 136 12.56 1.37 -1.82
N ALA A 137 13.41 0.35 -1.78
CA ALA A 137 13.73 -0.47 -2.95
C ALA A 137 12.51 -1.23 -3.49
N THR A 138 11.74 -1.92 -2.62
CA THR A 138 10.52 -2.63 -3.07
C THR A 138 9.47 -1.67 -3.63
N THR A 139 9.35 -0.46 -3.07
CA THR A 139 8.46 0.60 -3.60
C THR A 139 8.74 0.91 -5.08
N ALA A 140 10.00 0.89 -5.53
CA ALA A 140 10.33 1.11 -6.94
C ALA A 140 9.80 0.00 -7.88
N SER A 141 9.77 -1.25 -7.41
CA SER A 141 9.18 -2.38 -8.14
C SER A 141 7.66 -2.23 -8.23
N THR A 142 7.01 -1.99 -7.09
CA THR A 142 5.56 -1.83 -6.99
C THR A 142 5.04 -0.71 -7.90
N ILE A 143 5.78 0.39 -8.08
CA ILE A 143 5.39 1.44 -9.04
C ILE A 143 5.26 0.91 -10.48
N VAL A 144 6.05 -0.10 -10.87
CA VAL A 144 5.97 -0.72 -12.20
C VAL A 144 4.75 -1.66 -12.31
N SER A 145 4.28 -2.27 -11.21
CA SER A 145 3.05 -3.10 -11.13
C SER A 145 1.86 -2.41 -11.80
N GLY A 146 1.49 -1.23 -11.31
CA GLY A 146 0.33 -0.48 -11.79
C GLY A 146 0.41 -0.13 -13.28
N ALA A 147 1.60 0.15 -13.81
CA ALA A 147 1.78 0.48 -15.22
C ALA A 147 1.51 -0.72 -16.14
N VAL A 148 1.91 -1.93 -15.72
CA VAL A 148 1.79 -3.18 -16.51
C VAL A 148 0.54 -4.01 -16.18
N ALA A 149 -0.36 -3.44 -15.37
CA ALA A 149 -1.59 -4.07 -14.91
C ALA A 149 -2.45 -4.67 -16.04
N GLU A 150 -3.18 -5.73 -15.69
CA GLU A 150 -4.11 -6.52 -16.54
C GLU A 150 -3.48 -7.22 -17.77
N ARG A 151 -2.24 -6.90 -18.16
CA ARG A 151 -1.62 -7.43 -19.40
C ARG A 151 -0.26 -8.09 -19.24
N ALA A 152 0.49 -7.84 -18.17
CA ALA A 152 1.72 -8.62 -17.88
C ALA A 152 1.40 -9.93 -17.14
N LYS A 153 1.96 -11.04 -17.63
CA LYS A 153 1.92 -12.36 -16.97
C LYS A 153 2.58 -12.29 -15.60
N LEU A 154 1.97 -12.87 -14.57
CA LEU A 154 2.50 -12.87 -13.20
C LEU A 154 3.92 -13.42 -13.11
N LYS A 155 4.20 -14.60 -13.69
CA LYS A 155 5.55 -15.22 -13.66
C LYS A 155 6.65 -14.31 -14.24
N SER A 156 6.32 -13.62 -15.34
CA SER A 156 7.22 -12.67 -16.00
C SER A 156 7.35 -11.38 -15.20
N TYR A 157 6.28 -10.97 -14.52
CA TYR A 157 6.28 -9.84 -13.60
C TYR A 157 7.17 -10.09 -12.37
N ILE A 158 7.16 -11.29 -11.77
CA ILE A 158 8.06 -11.62 -10.65
C ILE A 158 9.53 -11.35 -11.03
N LEU A 159 9.95 -11.85 -12.19
CA LEU A 159 11.31 -11.66 -12.69
C LEU A 159 11.59 -10.18 -13.03
N LEU A 160 10.62 -9.47 -13.61
CA LEU A 160 10.73 -8.04 -13.87
C LEU A 160 10.95 -7.26 -12.56
N GLY A 161 10.16 -7.50 -11.53
CA GLY A 161 10.26 -6.79 -10.24
C GLY A 161 11.60 -6.99 -9.54
N CYS A 162 12.09 -8.23 -9.48
CA CYS A 162 13.45 -8.51 -8.99
C CYS A 162 14.51 -7.69 -9.73
N LEU A 163 14.43 -7.63 -11.06
CA LEU A 163 15.39 -6.90 -11.90
C LEU A 163 15.23 -5.37 -11.79
N VAL A 164 14.02 -4.85 -11.59
CA VAL A 164 13.79 -3.42 -11.33
C VAL A 164 14.49 -2.97 -10.05
N ILE A 165 14.50 -3.80 -9.01
CA ILE A 165 15.23 -3.51 -7.76
C ILE A 165 16.75 -3.52 -7.97
N LEU A 166 17.28 -4.41 -8.80
CA LEU A 166 18.72 -4.39 -9.14
C LEU A 166 19.10 -3.20 -10.02
N ILE A 167 18.18 -2.73 -10.88
CA ILE A 167 18.34 -1.47 -11.62
C ILE A 167 18.31 -0.29 -10.64
N GLN A 168 17.40 -0.29 -9.66
CA GLN A 168 17.24 0.80 -8.69
C GLN A 168 18.44 0.95 -7.74
N ALA A 169 19.15 -0.13 -7.44
CA ALA A 169 20.32 -0.12 -6.57
C ALA A 169 21.46 0.82 -7.05
N LEU A 170 21.63 1.02 -8.37
CA LEU A 170 22.66 1.95 -8.87
C LEU A 170 22.28 3.43 -8.66
N PRO A 171 21.08 3.92 -9.06
CA PRO A 171 20.58 5.25 -8.66
C PRO A 171 20.63 5.49 -7.14
N ALA A 172 20.29 4.48 -6.33
CA ALA A 172 20.47 4.54 -4.87
C ALA A 172 21.94 4.81 -4.50
N HIS A 173 22.88 4.00 -4.99
CA HIS A 173 24.31 4.22 -4.76
C HIS A 173 24.78 5.62 -5.19
N TRP A 174 24.38 6.07 -6.39
CA TRP A 174 24.85 7.33 -6.97
C TRP A 174 24.44 8.54 -6.12
N VAL A 175 23.20 8.53 -5.63
CA VAL A 175 22.54 9.67 -4.97
C VAL A 175 22.73 9.63 -3.45
N TRP A 176 22.80 8.45 -2.85
CA TRP A 176 22.73 8.28 -1.39
C TRP A 176 23.99 7.73 -0.73
N ASP A 177 24.81 6.90 -1.39
CA ASP A 177 26.09 6.49 -0.81
C ASP A 177 27.09 7.65 -0.85
N LYS A 178 27.81 7.86 0.25
CA LYS A 178 28.86 8.90 0.39
C LYS A 178 29.95 8.86 -0.70
N ARG A 179 30.14 7.71 -1.35
CA ARG A 179 31.08 7.51 -2.47
C ARG A 179 30.45 7.86 -3.81
N GLY A 180 29.13 7.79 -3.92
CA GLY A 180 28.32 8.05 -5.10
C GLY A 180 28.63 9.40 -5.75
N PHE A 181 28.63 9.44 -7.08
CA PHE A 181 29.01 10.66 -7.79
C PHE A 181 27.98 11.78 -7.67
N PHE A 182 26.67 11.49 -7.60
CA PHE A 182 25.65 12.51 -7.38
C PHE A 182 25.62 13.01 -5.95
N TYR A 183 25.83 12.14 -4.96
CA TYR A 183 26.07 12.55 -3.57
C TYR A 183 27.22 13.56 -3.50
N LYS A 184 28.37 13.25 -4.10
CA LYS A 184 29.56 14.15 -4.11
C LYS A 184 29.35 15.45 -4.88
N LEU A 185 28.52 15.45 -5.92
CA LEU A 185 28.14 16.67 -6.66
C LEU A 185 27.20 17.58 -5.86
N GLY A 186 26.59 17.09 -4.78
CA GLY A 186 25.66 17.85 -3.95
C GLY A 186 24.22 17.80 -4.44
N VAL A 187 23.81 16.68 -5.06
CA VAL A 187 22.41 16.41 -5.40
C VAL A 187 21.59 16.28 -4.11
N VAL A 188 20.42 16.93 -4.09
CA VAL A 188 19.46 16.76 -3.00
C VAL A 188 18.29 15.91 -3.50
N ASP A 189 18.18 14.72 -2.94
CA ASP A 189 17.01 13.86 -3.05
C ASP A 189 16.82 13.13 -1.72
N PHE A 190 16.11 13.76 -0.80
CA PHE A 190 15.99 13.27 0.58
C PHE A 190 15.40 11.86 0.67
N ALA A 191 14.32 11.61 -0.06
CA ALA A 191 13.45 10.47 0.21
C ALA A 191 13.09 9.65 -1.06
N GLY A 192 13.79 9.85 -2.18
CA GLY A 192 13.73 8.97 -3.35
C GLY A 192 12.86 9.49 -4.50
N CYS A 193 12.76 10.80 -4.67
CA CYS A 193 12.10 11.43 -5.81
C CYS A 193 12.75 10.95 -7.13
N SER A 194 14.08 11.01 -7.23
CA SER A 194 14.83 10.45 -8.34
C SER A 194 15.12 8.95 -8.14
N ALA A 195 15.69 8.57 -6.99
CA ALA A 195 16.21 7.21 -6.78
C ALA A 195 15.14 6.11 -6.64
N VAL A 196 13.86 6.45 -6.42
CA VAL A 196 12.74 5.48 -6.31
C VAL A 196 11.65 5.81 -7.32
N HIS A 197 11.03 6.99 -7.21
CA HIS A 197 9.84 7.34 -7.98
C HIS A 197 10.15 7.59 -9.46
N MET A 198 11.24 8.29 -9.80
CA MET A 198 11.64 8.48 -11.20
C MET A 198 12.07 7.16 -11.86
N VAL A 199 12.83 6.31 -11.16
CA VAL A 199 13.22 4.96 -11.61
C VAL A 199 12.00 4.11 -11.95
N GLY A 200 11.08 3.93 -10.99
CA GLY A 200 9.85 3.16 -11.20
C GLY A 200 8.95 3.78 -12.27
N GLY A 201 8.83 5.12 -12.27
CA GLY A 201 7.99 5.86 -13.22
C GLY A 201 8.47 5.78 -14.68
N ILE A 202 9.77 5.89 -14.93
CA ILE A 202 10.31 5.78 -16.30
C ILE A 202 10.29 4.33 -16.79
N ILE A 203 10.60 3.35 -15.93
CA ILE A 203 10.48 1.93 -16.28
C ILE A 203 9.01 1.59 -16.55
N GLY A 204 8.07 2.11 -15.76
CA GLY A 204 6.63 1.97 -15.98
C GLY A 204 6.17 2.55 -17.33
N LEU A 205 6.65 3.74 -17.72
CA LEU A 205 6.38 4.31 -19.04
C LEU A 205 6.90 3.40 -20.17
N ILE A 206 8.16 2.97 -20.10
CA ILE A 206 8.78 2.10 -21.10
C ILE A 206 8.06 0.75 -21.16
N ALA A 207 7.69 0.16 -20.02
CA ALA A 207 6.94 -1.09 -19.94
C ALA A 207 5.55 -0.96 -20.57
N THR A 208 4.84 0.15 -20.32
CA THR A 208 3.53 0.45 -20.92
C THR A 208 3.62 0.57 -22.43
N VAL A 209 4.60 1.32 -22.94
CA VAL A 209 4.84 1.49 -24.38
C VAL A 209 5.22 0.17 -25.04
N TYR A 210 6.14 -0.60 -24.42
CA TYR A 210 6.61 -1.87 -24.94
C TYR A 210 5.51 -2.95 -24.97
N LEU A 211 4.69 -3.04 -23.92
CA LEU A 211 3.56 -3.97 -23.83
C LEU A 211 2.42 -3.60 -24.79
N LYS A 212 2.29 -2.33 -25.17
CA LYS A 212 1.15 -1.73 -25.89
C LYS A 212 -0.15 -1.68 -25.04
N PRO A 213 -1.19 -0.96 -25.47
CA PRO A 213 -2.44 -0.81 -24.72
C PRO A 213 -3.16 -2.10 -24.35
N ARG A 214 -3.96 -2.07 -23.28
CA ARG A 214 -5.02 -3.05 -23.02
C ARG A 214 -6.01 -3.08 -24.19
N ARG A 215 -6.59 -4.24 -24.43
CA ARG A 215 -7.46 -4.48 -25.58
C ARG A 215 -8.72 -3.62 -25.49
N LYS A 216 -9.04 -2.94 -26.61
CA LYS A 216 -10.16 -2.00 -26.74
C LYS A 216 -10.09 -0.75 -25.84
N ARG A 217 -8.95 -0.44 -25.24
CA ARG A 217 -8.79 0.75 -24.35
C ARG A 217 -9.00 2.09 -25.06
N PHE A 218 -8.90 2.14 -26.39
CA PHE A 218 -9.06 3.37 -27.17
C PHE A 218 -10.11 3.22 -28.29
N ASP A 219 -11.00 2.24 -28.16
CA ASP A 219 -12.16 2.06 -29.05
C ASP A 219 -13.27 3.04 -28.63
N GLU A 220 -14.06 3.57 -29.57
CA GLU A 220 -15.10 4.59 -29.29
C GLU A 220 -16.17 4.13 -28.28
N ASP A 221 -16.53 2.83 -28.31
CA ASP A 221 -17.54 2.22 -27.43
C ASP A 221 -17.00 1.82 -26.03
N SER A 222 -15.74 2.11 -25.72
CA SER A 222 -15.09 1.52 -24.53
C SER A 222 -15.41 2.27 -23.22
N VAL A 223 -15.93 1.53 -22.25
CA VAL A 223 -16.31 2.07 -20.93
C VAL A 223 -15.12 2.05 -19.99
N HIS A 224 -14.54 3.22 -19.71
CA HIS A 224 -13.44 3.39 -18.75
C HIS A 224 -13.96 3.76 -17.38
N GLN A 225 -14.13 2.75 -16.51
CA GLN A 225 -14.48 2.96 -15.11
C GLN A 225 -13.59 2.10 -14.21
N MET A 226 -13.17 2.69 -13.10
CA MET A 226 -12.50 2.03 -11.98
C MET A 226 -13.41 0.92 -11.44
N SER A 227 -12.86 -0.26 -11.12
CA SER A 227 -13.60 -1.36 -10.48
C SER A 227 -14.21 -0.94 -9.13
N SER A 228 -13.40 -0.25 -8.32
CA SER A 228 -13.75 0.20 -6.97
C SER A 228 -13.06 1.54 -6.66
N PRO A 229 -13.73 2.67 -6.92
CA PRO A 229 -13.27 3.99 -6.46
C PRO A 229 -13.05 4.04 -4.94
N THR A 230 -13.76 3.20 -4.17
CA THR A 230 -13.59 3.06 -2.72
C THR A 230 -12.24 2.45 -2.37
N ASN A 231 -11.85 1.34 -3.02
CA ASN A 231 -10.52 0.73 -2.82
C ASN A 231 -9.44 1.72 -3.25
N ALA A 232 -9.64 2.41 -4.38
CA ALA A 232 -8.67 3.37 -4.88
C ALA A 232 -8.43 4.55 -3.92
N LEU A 233 -9.49 5.09 -3.31
CA LEU A 233 -9.39 6.14 -2.29
C LEU A 233 -8.79 5.61 -0.98
N LEU A 234 -9.14 4.39 -0.54
CA LEU A 234 -8.57 3.78 0.66
C LEU A 234 -7.06 3.52 0.48
N GLY A 235 -6.65 3.02 -0.69
CA GLY A 235 -5.26 2.88 -1.08
C GLY A 235 -4.52 4.22 -1.06
N THR A 236 -5.14 5.27 -1.61
CA THR A 236 -4.62 6.64 -1.55
C THR A 236 -4.41 7.13 -0.11
N PHE A 237 -5.31 6.83 0.83
CA PHE A 237 -5.12 7.18 2.25
C PHE A 237 -3.98 6.39 2.92
N LEU A 238 -3.84 5.09 2.65
CA LEU A 238 -2.73 4.30 3.19
C LEU A 238 -1.38 4.73 2.62
N LEU A 239 -1.33 5.07 1.33
CA LEU A 239 -0.14 5.66 0.71
C LEU A 239 0.20 7.01 1.34
N TRP A 240 -0.79 7.89 1.53
CA TRP A 240 -0.60 9.20 2.17
C TRP A 240 -0.07 9.08 3.61
N TRP A 241 -0.57 8.11 4.38
CA TRP A 241 -0.01 7.74 5.69
C TRP A 241 1.45 7.26 5.58
N GLY A 242 1.71 6.30 4.68
CA GLY A 242 3.04 5.75 4.46
C GLY A 242 4.10 6.78 4.06
N TRP A 243 3.70 7.82 3.32
CA TRP A 243 4.60 8.91 2.91
C TRP A 243 5.13 9.77 4.05
N PHE A 244 4.47 9.81 5.21
CA PHE A 244 5.07 10.40 6.41
C PHE A 244 6.25 9.56 6.89
N GLY A 245 6.14 8.22 6.83
CA GLY A 245 7.24 7.30 7.11
C GLY A 245 8.41 7.45 6.14
N ILE A 246 8.15 7.57 4.83
CA ILE A 246 9.21 7.87 3.84
C ILE A 246 9.86 9.22 4.18
N ASN A 247 9.12 10.32 4.06
CA ASN A 247 9.71 11.66 4.06
C ASN A 247 10.31 12.05 5.42
N ALA A 248 9.69 11.66 6.54
CA ALA A 248 10.20 11.97 7.87
C ALA A 248 11.18 10.90 8.40
N GLY A 249 11.14 9.67 7.89
CA GLY A 249 12.14 8.62 8.18
C GLY A 249 13.50 8.94 7.54
N SER A 250 13.50 9.43 6.29
CA SER A 250 14.70 9.78 5.49
C SER A 250 15.58 10.91 6.05
N VAL A 251 15.32 11.41 7.27
CA VAL A 251 16.26 12.29 8.00
C VAL A 251 17.20 11.51 8.93
N TRP A 252 17.04 10.18 8.97
CA TRP A 252 17.94 9.25 9.67
C TRP A 252 18.08 9.52 11.16
N GLY A 253 16.94 9.61 11.84
CA GLY A 253 16.86 9.72 13.30
C GLY A 253 16.19 10.98 13.82
N ILE A 254 16.09 11.07 15.14
CA ILE A 254 15.54 12.20 15.90
C ILE A 254 16.62 12.91 16.72
N THR A 255 17.69 12.22 17.10
CA THR A 255 18.77 12.76 17.91
C THR A 255 19.70 13.69 17.11
N GLY A 256 20.71 14.29 17.75
CA GLY A 256 21.57 15.30 17.10
C GLY A 256 20.83 16.52 16.55
N GLY A 257 19.59 16.77 16.97
CA GLY A 257 18.72 17.83 16.45
C GLY A 257 18.03 17.52 15.11
N ARG A 258 18.06 16.25 14.64
CA ARG A 258 17.42 15.77 13.40
C ARG A 258 15.89 15.74 13.47
N TRP A 259 15.31 15.61 14.67
CA TRP A 259 13.85 15.66 14.87
C TRP A 259 13.20 16.90 14.23
N ARG A 260 13.92 18.03 14.17
CA ARG A 260 13.48 19.27 13.52
C ARG A 260 13.33 19.10 12.01
N LEU A 261 14.21 18.32 11.38
CA LEU A 261 14.14 17.98 9.95
C LEU A 261 13.00 17.00 9.69
N GLY A 262 12.83 15.98 10.54
CA GLY A 262 11.70 15.04 10.44
C GLY A 262 10.35 15.76 10.57
N ALA A 263 10.23 16.67 11.54
CA ALA A 263 9.04 17.51 11.71
C ALA A 263 8.79 18.42 10.50
N ARG A 264 9.84 19.04 9.92
CA ARG A 264 9.73 19.82 8.68
C ARG A 264 9.29 18.96 7.50
N ALA A 265 9.84 17.76 7.35
CA ALA A 265 9.47 16.83 6.29
C ALA A 265 8.01 16.38 6.39
N ALA A 266 7.51 16.10 7.60
CA ALA A 266 6.10 15.81 7.84
C ALA A 266 5.19 17.00 7.47
N VAL A 267 5.55 18.22 7.88
CA VAL A 267 4.80 19.44 7.52
C VAL A 267 4.85 19.72 6.01
N ALA A 268 5.98 19.50 5.36
CA ALA A 268 6.12 19.63 3.91
C ALA A 268 5.25 18.61 3.16
N THR A 269 5.22 17.36 3.63
CA THR A 269 4.39 16.28 3.08
C THR A 269 2.92 16.66 3.08
N ILE A 270 2.38 17.08 4.23
CA ILE A 270 0.97 17.47 4.33
C ILE A 270 0.68 18.76 3.54
N MET A 271 1.53 19.78 3.60
CA MET A 271 1.31 21.04 2.88
C MET A 271 1.35 20.86 1.36
N SER A 272 2.23 20.00 0.84
CA SER A 272 2.23 19.62 -0.58
C SER A 272 0.93 18.91 -0.97
N SER A 273 0.51 17.92 -0.17
CA SER A 273 -0.76 17.20 -0.42
C SER A 273 -1.99 18.11 -0.42
N ILE A 274 -2.02 19.13 0.44
CA ILE A 274 -3.07 20.16 0.47
C ILE A 274 -3.05 20.99 -0.82
N GLY A 275 -1.87 21.41 -1.29
CA GLY A 275 -1.72 22.15 -2.53
C GLY A 275 -2.16 21.34 -3.76
N GLY A 276 -1.74 20.08 -3.83
CA GLY A 276 -2.11 19.16 -4.90
C GLY A 276 -3.60 18.80 -4.91
N GLY A 277 -4.15 18.49 -3.73
CA GLY A 277 -5.57 18.18 -3.55
C GLY A 277 -6.49 19.38 -3.84
N ALA A 278 -6.14 20.58 -3.37
CA ALA A 278 -6.90 21.79 -3.70
C ALA A 278 -6.86 22.07 -5.21
N THR A 279 -5.69 21.93 -5.84
CA THR A 279 -5.52 22.16 -7.28
C THR A 279 -6.31 21.15 -8.11
N SER A 280 -6.30 19.86 -7.75
CA SER A 280 -7.05 18.83 -8.46
C SER A 280 -8.56 18.98 -8.32
N ILE A 281 -9.06 19.37 -7.14
CA ILE A 281 -10.46 19.73 -6.91
C ILE A 281 -10.87 20.88 -7.84
N VAL A 282 -10.09 21.97 -7.87
CA VAL A 282 -10.36 23.15 -8.71
C VAL A 282 -10.37 22.78 -10.21
N ILE A 283 -9.33 22.07 -10.69
CA ILE A 283 -9.26 21.65 -12.10
C ILE A 283 -10.42 20.71 -12.45
N SER A 284 -10.80 19.80 -11.55
CA SER A 284 -11.90 18.86 -11.77
C SER A 284 -13.26 19.56 -11.90
N PHE A 285 -13.58 20.47 -10.97
CA PHE A 285 -14.82 21.24 -11.04
C PHE A 285 -14.82 22.20 -12.22
N TYR A 286 -13.68 22.81 -12.57
CA TYR A 286 -13.56 23.68 -13.73
C TYR A 286 -13.88 22.92 -15.02
N LYS A 287 -13.20 21.79 -15.28
CA LYS A 287 -13.33 20.97 -16.50
C LYS A 287 -14.65 20.20 -16.58
N THR A 288 -15.07 19.54 -15.50
CA THR A 288 -16.16 18.53 -15.56
C THR A 288 -17.42 18.88 -14.77
N LYS A 289 -17.43 20.02 -14.06
CA LYS A 289 -18.49 20.45 -13.11
C LYS A 289 -18.77 19.46 -11.97
N LYS A 290 -17.94 18.44 -11.80
CA LYS A 290 -17.99 17.43 -10.74
C LYS A 290 -16.58 17.18 -10.20
N LEU A 291 -16.48 16.53 -9.05
CA LEU A 291 -15.21 16.00 -8.53
C LEU A 291 -14.95 14.62 -9.13
N GLN A 292 -13.87 14.48 -9.90
CA GLN A 292 -13.41 13.25 -10.51
C GLN A 292 -12.41 12.57 -9.57
N VAL A 293 -12.71 11.34 -9.15
CA VAL A 293 -11.88 10.58 -8.20
C VAL A 293 -10.45 10.42 -8.73
N ASN A 294 -10.29 10.04 -10.00
CA ASN A 294 -8.96 9.92 -10.62
C ASN A 294 -8.15 11.22 -10.60
N LEU A 295 -8.77 12.38 -10.84
CA LEU A 295 -8.03 13.66 -10.80
C LEU A 295 -7.61 14.01 -9.38
N LEU A 296 -8.47 13.75 -8.39
CA LEU A 296 -8.17 13.94 -6.98
C LEU A 296 -6.97 13.09 -6.54
N ILE A 297 -7.02 11.78 -6.83
CA ILE A 297 -5.96 10.81 -6.53
C ILE A 297 -4.64 11.22 -7.19
N ASN A 298 -4.66 11.46 -8.51
CA ASN A 298 -3.45 11.87 -9.25
C ASN A 298 -2.85 13.16 -8.67
N GLY A 299 -3.67 14.17 -8.36
CA GLY A 299 -3.20 15.43 -7.79
C GLY A 299 -2.61 15.31 -6.39
N ILE A 300 -3.23 14.52 -5.51
CA ILE A 300 -2.68 14.28 -4.16
C ILE A 300 -1.36 13.50 -4.26
N LEU A 301 -1.34 12.36 -4.95
CA LEU A 301 -0.16 11.49 -4.98
C LEU A 301 1.03 12.15 -5.73
N SER A 302 0.80 12.80 -6.88
CA SER A 302 1.85 13.54 -7.59
C SER A 302 2.44 14.69 -6.78
N SER A 303 1.62 15.39 -5.98
CA SER A 303 2.12 16.46 -5.11
C SER A 303 3.04 15.92 -4.01
N ILE A 304 2.70 14.78 -3.41
CA ILE A 304 3.51 14.16 -2.37
C ILE A 304 4.82 13.61 -2.96
N VAL A 305 4.79 12.94 -4.12
CA VAL A 305 6.00 12.50 -4.84
C VAL A 305 6.93 13.68 -5.15
N SER A 306 6.39 14.83 -5.56
CA SER A 306 7.24 15.98 -5.94
C SER A 306 7.93 16.66 -4.76
N ILE A 307 7.38 16.56 -3.54
CA ILE A 307 8.02 17.16 -2.35
C ILE A 307 9.07 16.23 -1.72
N THR A 308 9.06 14.93 -2.04
CA THR A 308 10.00 13.90 -1.57
C THR A 308 11.48 14.32 -1.70
N ALA A 309 11.87 15.04 -2.76
CA ALA A 309 13.26 15.48 -2.94
C ALA A 309 13.71 16.54 -1.90
N LEU A 310 12.78 17.42 -1.47
CA LEU A 310 13.07 18.64 -0.71
C LEU A 310 12.39 18.67 0.68
N CYS A 311 11.69 17.59 1.07
CA CYS A 311 10.74 17.58 2.19
C CYS A 311 11.32 18.16 3.48
N ALA A 312 12.48 17.67 3.93
CA ALA A 312 13.13 18.07 5.18
C ALA A 312 13.58 19.54 5.23
N VAL A 313 13.80 20.18 4.07
CA VAL A 313 14.39 21.53 4.00
C VAL A 313 13.47 22.59 3.39
N SER A 314 12.39 22.18 2.73
CA SER A 314 11.36 23.09 2.22
C SER A 314 10.67 23.88 3.35
N ARG A 315 10.21 25.10 3.03
CA ARG A 315 9.27 25.84 3.89
C ARG A 315 7.83 25.37 3.59
N PRO A 316 6.88 25.48 4.54
CA PRO A 316 5.48 25.08 4.34
C PRO A 316 4.84 25.69 3.08
N TRP A 317 5.18 26.93 2.74
CA TRP A 317 4.69 27.61 1.54
C TRP A 317 5.39 27.16 0.24
N HIS A 318 6.66 26.72 0.28
CA HIS A 318 7.30 26.05 -0.86
C HIS A 318 6.51 24.79 -1.18
N ALA A 319 6.29 23.94 -0.17
CA ALA A 319 5.61 22.66 -0.32
C ALA A 319 4.21 22.83 -0.94
N LEU A 320 3.43 23.79 -0.45
CA LEU A 320 2.10 24.12 -1.01
C LEU A 320 2.16 24.47 -2.51
N ILE A 321 3.12 25.29 -2.94
CA ILE A 321 3.30 25.68 -4.35
C ILE A 321 3.81 24.51 -5.19
N ILE A 322 4.84 23.81 -4.73
CA ILE A 322 5.43 22.64 -5.40
C ILE A 322 4.35 21.59 -5.65
N GLY A 323 3.53 21.29 -4.64
CA GLY A 323 2.44 20.34 -4.75
C GLY A 323 1.32 20.77 -5.70
N SER A 324 0.94 22.05 -5.65
CA SER A 324 -0.05 22.62 -6.58
C SER A 324 0.41 22.53 -8.04
N VAL A 325 1.67 22.90 -8.31
CA VAL A 325 2.25 22.83 -9.67
C VAL A 325 2.40 21.37 -10.12
N SER A 326 2.82 20.46 -9.24
CA SER A 326 2.90 19.02 -9.54
C SER A 326 1.56 18.45 -9.98
N ALA A 327 0.49 18.72 -9.22
CA ALA A 327 -0.85 18.27 -9.54
C ALA A 327 -1.35 18.85 -10.88
N ALA A 328 -1.05 20.13 -11.16
CA ALA A 328 -1.41 20.75 -12.43
C ALA A 328 -0.69 20.09 -13.63
N PHE A 329 0.61 19.78 -13.51
CA PHE A 329 1.35 19.05 -14.55
C PHE A 329 0.86 17.61 -14.69
N SER A 330 0.74 16.87 -13.60
CA SER A 330 0.25 15.48 -13.53
C SER A 330 -1.11 15.33 -14.26
N ILE A 331 -2.09 16.17 -13.92
CA ILE A 331 -3.41 16.17 -14.55
C ILE A 331 -3.38 16.62 -16.02
N SER A 332 -2.39 17.43 -16.42
CA SER A 332 -2.21 17.86 -17.81
C SER A 332 -1.56 16.80 -18.70
N VAL A 333 -0.86 15.83 -18.12
CA VAL A 333 -0.26 14.70 -18.86
C VAL A 333 -1.27 13.63 -19.23
N LEU A 334 -2.30 13.39 -18.42
CA LEU A 334 -3.39 12.42 -18.72
C LEU A 334 -3.93 12.50 -20.17
N PRO A 335 -4.41 13.65 -20.69
CA PRO A 335 -4.89 13.74 -22.07
C PRO A 335 -3.80 13.61 -23.14
N LEU A 336 -2.51 13.79 -22.80
CA LEU A 336 -1.40 13.53 -23.72
C LEU A 336 -1.16 12.01 -23.85
N LEU A 337 -1.26 11.26 -22.76
CA LEU A 337 -1.19 9.80 -22.77
C LEU A 337 -2.35 9.20 -23.56
N ASP A 338 -3.59 9.66 -23.34
CA ASP A 338 -4.74 9.24 -24.15
C ASP A 338 -4.53 9.57 -25.64
N ARG A 339 -4.04 10.78 -25.98
CA ARG A 339 -3.76 11.19 -27.38
C ARG A 339 -2.67 10.35 -28.05
N TRP A 340 -1.66 9.92 -27.30
CA TRP A 340 -0.58 9.06 -27.80
C TRP A 340 -0.89 7.56 -27.67
N GLN A 341 -2.11 7.19 -27.23
CA GLN A 341 -2.52 5.82 -26.96
C GLN A 341 -1.55 5.09 -26.01
N ILE A 342 -1.05 5.79 -25.00
CA ILE A 342 -0.23 5.23 -23.92
C ILE A 342 -1.17 4.86 -22.78
N ASP A 343 -1.37 3.57 -22.58
CA ASP A 343 -2.34 3.04 -21.62
C ASP A 343 -1.70 2.79 -20.25
N ASP A 344 -1.73 3.82 -19.42
CA ASP A 344 -1.36 3.74 -18.00
C ASP A 344 -2.62 3.49 -17.15
N PRO A 345 -2.82 2.29 -16.57
CA PRO A 345 -4.07 1.93 -15.90
C PRO A 345 -4.29 2.65 -14.55
N VAL A 346 -3.21 3.05 -13.88
CA VAL A 346 -3.24 3.58 -12.50
C VAL A 346 -2.79 5.04 -12.44
N GLY A 347 -2.04 5.51 -13.44
CA GLY A 347 -1.46 6.85 -13.47
C GLY A 347 0.00 6.88 -12.98
N VAL A 348 0.76 5.80 -13.16
CA VAL A 348 2.19 5.73 -12.79
C VAL A 348 3.02 6.85 -13.42
N VAL A 349 2.79 7.16 -14.68
CA VAL A 349 3.49 8.21 -15.43
C VAL A 349 3.18 9.62 -14.88
N PRO A 350 1.91 10.04 -14.72
CA PRO A 350 1.58 11.33 -14.14
C PRO A 350 1.84 11.42 -12.61
N ILE A 351 1.78 10.30 -11.86
CA ILE A 351 1.98 10.30 -10.40
C ILE A 351 3.46 10.22 -10.02
N HIS A 352 4.28 9.44 -10.73
CA HIS A 352 5.68 9.20 -10.37
C HIS A 352 6.69 9.81 -11.34
N LEU A 353 6.54 9.65 -12.66
CA LEU A 353 7.55 10.15 -13.59
C LEU A 353 7.56 11.69 -13.65
N THR A 354 6.41 12.30 -13.96
CA THR A 354 6.34 13.74 -14.26
C THR A 354 6.49 14.60 -13.01
N SER A 355 5.95 14.13 -11.90
CA SER A 355 6.08 14.72 -10.56
C SER A 355 7.50 14.68 -10.04
N SER A 356 8.27 13.62 -10.33
CA SER A 356 9.67 13.50 -9.90
C SER A 356 10.59 14.41 -10.70
N ILE A 357 10.37 14.52 -12.01
CA ILE A 357 11.05 15.52 -12.85
C ILE A 357 10.79 16.93 -12.29
N TRP A 358 9.53 17.24 -11.97
CA TRP A 358 9.19 18.51 -11.32
C TRP A 358 9.79 18.67 -9.91
N GLY A 359 9.82 17.61 -9.10
CA GLY A 359 10.39 17.64 -7.74
C GLY A 359 11.90 17.92 -7.73
N MET A 360 12.65 17.28 -8.63
CA MET A 360 14.09 17.55 -8.80
C MET A 360 14.35 18.97 -9.32
N ILE A 361 13.53 19.48 -10.24
CA ILE A 361 13.56 20.89 -10.67
C ILE A 361 13.23 21.83 -9.50
N ALA A 362 12.24 21.48 -8.68
CA ALA A 362 11.80 22.28 -7.53
C ALA A 362 12.89 22.41 -6.46
N VAL A 363 13.74 21.40 -6.26
CA VAL A 363 14.97 21.55 -5.44
C VAL A 363 15.84 22.68 -6.00
N GLY A 364 16.14 22.65 -7.30
CA GLY A 364 16.97 23.65 -7.98
C GLY A 364 16.41 25.08 -7.93
N ILE A 365 15.12 25.26 -7.58
CA ILE A 365 14.45 26.56 -7.44
C ILE A 365 14.30 26.97 -5.96
N PHE A 366 13.77 26.08 -5.12
CA PHE A 366 13.27 26.38 -3.77
C PHE A 366 14.17 25.89 -2.62
N CYS A 367 15.29 25.22 -2.89
CA CYS A 367 16.21 24.80 -1.83
C CYS A 367 16.84 26.03 -1.14
N GLU A 368 16.61 26.17 0.15
CA GLU A 368 17.12 27.27 0.96
C GLU A 368 18.57 26.99 1.43
N ARG A 369 19.34 28.06 1.69
CA ARG A 369 20.64 27.97 2.38
C ARG A 369 20.43 27.53 3.84
N ASP A 370 20.40 26.23 4.07
CA ASP A 370 20.18 25.64 5.39
C ASP A 370 21.45 25.00 5.94
N LYS A 371 21.88 25.46 7.12
CA LYS A 371 23.10 25.01 7.79
C LYS A 371 23.09 23.52 8.17
N SER A 372 21.93 22.87 8.26
CA SER A 372 21.92 21.42 8.54
C SER A 372 22.32 20.55 7.35
N ILE A 373 22.21 21.08 6.12
CA ILE A 373 22.47 20.36 4.87
C ILE A 373 23.52 21.02 3.97
N ALA A 374 24.12 22.14 4.39
CA ALA A 374 25.08 22.91 3.58
C ALA A 374 26.25 22.05 3.06
N SER A 375 26.77 21.15 3.89
CA SER A 375 27.79 20.16 3.50
C SER A 375 27.28 19.15 2.45
N ALA A 376 26.00 18.79 2.49
CA ALA A 376 25.37 17.88 1.52
C ALA A 376 25.00 18.57 0.19
N THR A 377 24.95 19.91 0.13
CA THR A 377 24.72 20.69 -1.10
C THR A 377 25.99 21.31 -1.68
N ASN A 378 27.17 21.07 -1.09
CA ASN A 378 28.40 21.81 -1.40
C ASN A 378 28.18 23.34 -1.33
N ASP A 379 27.50 23.82 -0.28
CA ASP A 379 27.07 25.20 -0.05
C ASP A 379 26.16 25.84 -1.14
N ASN A 380 25.70 25.04 -2.11
CA ASN A 380 24.74 25.49 -3.11
C ASN A 380 23.34 25.67 -2.52
N ALA A 381 22.55 26.53 -3.15
CA ALA A 381 21.13 26.72 -2.87
C ALA A 381 20.36 26.98 -4.17
N GLY A 382 19.05 26.80 -4.11
CA GLY A 382 18.14 26.97 -5.24
C GLY A 382 18.08 28.42 -5.73
N LEU A 383 17.63 28.59 -6.97
CA LEU A 383 17.64 29.83 -7.72
C LEU A 383 17.05 31.03 -6.95
N LEU A 384 15.99 30.83 -6.16
CA LEU A 384 15.35 31.90 -5.36
C LEU A 384 16.25 32.45 -4.23
N TYR A 385 17.26 31.68 -3.80
CA TYR A 385 18.13 31.99 -2.67
C TYR A 385 19.57 32.29 -3.07
N SER A 386 20.05 31.66 -4.14
CA SER A 386 21.42 31.83 -4.65
C SER A 386 21.53 32.79 -5.82
N TRP A 387 20.43 33.06 -6.54
CA TRP A 387 20.41 33.71 -7.87
C TRP A 387 21.32 33.00 -8.89
N SER A 388 21.63 31.72 -8.66
CA SER A 388 22.52 30.90 -9.48
C SER A 388 21.79 29.67 -10.00
N PHE A 389 22.11 29.29 -11.24
CA PHE A 389 21.60 28.09 -11.88
C PHE A 389 22.37 26.82 -11.48
N ASN A 390 23.40 26.89 -10.61
CA ASN A 390 24.29 25.76 -10.33
C ASN A 390 23.55 24.54 -9.77
N LEU A 391 22.78 24.69 -8.68
CA LEU A 391 22.02 23.59 -8.10
C LEU A 391 20.96 23.06 -9.07
N LEU A 392 20.31 23.92 -9.86
CA LEU A 392 19.35 23.49 -10.86
C LEU A 392 20.03 22.65 -11.96
N GLY A 393 21.22 23.04 -12.42
CA GLY A 393 22.02 22.27 -13.37
C GLY A 393 22.41 20.89 -12.83
N ILE A 394 22.84 20.82 -11.57
CA ILE A 394 23.19 19.56 -10.88
C ILE A 394 21.97 18.64 -10.77
N GLN A 395 20.81 19.16 -10.34
CA GLN A 395 19.56 18.39 -10.24
C GLN A 395 19.03 17.94 -11.62
N LEU A 396 19.18 18.76 -12.65
CA LEU A 396 18.80 18.40 -14.03
C LEU A 396 19.74 17.34 -14.63
N LEU A 397 21.04 17.38 -14.33
CA LEU A 397 21.99 16.35 -14.71
C LEU A 397 21.62 15.01 -14.04
N CYS A 398 21.33 15.02 -12.75
CA CYS A 398 20.83 13.85 -12.01
C CYS A 398 19.56 13.27 -12.64
N THR A 399 18.56 14.14 -12.86
CA THR A 399 17.29 13.79 -13.52
C THR A 399 17.53 13.13 -14.88
N LEU A 400 18.32 13.74 -15.75
CA LEU A 400 18.58 13.21 -17.09
C LEU A 400 19.33 11.87 -17.05
N THR A 401 20.34 11.73 -16.19
CA THR A 401 21.12 10.50 -16.07
C THR A 401 20.27 9.34 -15.56
N ILE A 402 19.44 9.53 -14.53
CA ILE A 402 18.54 8.49 -14.01
C ILE A 402 17.47 8.14 -15.04
N LEU A 403 16.87 9.12 -15.72
CA LEU A 403 15.92 8.86 -16.82
C LEU A 403 16.53 7.99 -17.93
N VAL A 404 17.71 8.34 -18.43
CA VAL A 404 18.38 7.61 -19.52
C VAL A 404 18.80 6.21 -19.07
N TYR A 405 19.41 6.08 -17.89
CA TYR A 405 19.83 4.79 -17.35
C TYR A 405 18.63 3.86 -17.09
N SER A 406 17.61 4.31 -16.37
CA SER A 406 16.48 3.45 -16.01
C SER A 406 15.59 3.15 -17.23
N ALA A 407 15.47 4.07 -18.20
CA ALA A 407 14.82 3.77 -19.48
C ALA A 407 15.56 2.70 -20.30
N THR A 408 16.89 2.82 -20.43
CA THR A 408 17.70 1.87 -21.23
C THR A 408 17.77 0.50 -20.58
N MET A 409 18.03 0.42 -19.27
CA MET A 409 18.04 -0.84 -18.53
C MET A 409 16.66 -1.49 -18.43
N GLY A 410 15.61 -0.69 -18.21
CA GLY A 410 14.22 -1.16 -18.22
C GLY A 410 13.86 -1.76 -19.58
N LEU A 411 14.15 -1.07 -20.69
CA LEU A 411 13.93 -1.57 -22.04
C LEU A 411 14.71 -2.87 -22.32
N LEU A 412 15.98 -2.94 -21.89
CA LEU A 412 16.80 -4.13 -22.05
C LEU A 412 16.20 -5.34 -21.31
N VAL A 413 15.79 -5.16 -20.05
CA VAL A 413 15.14 -6.22 -19.26
C VAL A 413 13.82 -6.66 -19.89
N LEU A 414 12.97 -5.72 -20.29
CA LEU A 414 11.68 -6.02 -20.94
C LEU A 414 11.89 -6.79 -22.26
N PHE A 415 12.89 -6.40 -23.06
CA PHE A 415 13.26 -7.11 -24.28
C PHE A 415 13.74 -8.53 -23.98
N CYS A 416 14.66 -8.71 -23.04
CA CYS A 416 15.17 -10.02 -22.63
C CYS A 416 14.06 -10.96 -22.12
N ILE A 417 13.20 -10.48 -21.21
CA ILE A 417 12.04 -11.26 -20.72
C ILE A 417 11.07 -11.58 -21.87
N SER A 418 10.81 -10.62 -22.77
CA SER A 418 9.95 -10.80 -23.93
C SER A 418 10.48 -11.80 -24.96
N LYS A 419 11.80 -12.06 -24.99
CA LYS A 419 12.43 -13.10 -25.82
C LYS A 419 12.61 -14.44 -25.09
N SER A 420 12.46 -14.45 -23.77
CA SER A 420 12.52 -15.68 -22.96
C SER A 420 11.28 -16.57 -23.18
N PRO A 421 11.35 -17.88 -22.85
CA PRO A 421 10.21 -18.80 -22.92
C PRO A 421 8.99 -18.41 -22.06
N LEU A 422 9.15 -17.50 -21.09
CA LEU A 422 8.04 -16.98 -20.30
C LEU A 422 7.10 -16.11 -21.15
N GLY A 423 7.66 -15.36 -22.11
CA GLY A 423 7.00 -14.20 -22.72
C GLY A 423 6.75 -13.08 -21.68
N LEU A 424 6.14 -11.97 -22.11
CA LEU A 424 5.87 -10.84 -21.22
C LEU A 424 4.36 -10.52 -21.09
N ARG A 425 3.66 -10.40 -22.23
CA ARG A 425 2.21 -10.14 -22.26
C ARG A 425 1.42 -11.45 -22.19
N VAL A 426 0.27 -11.43 -21.49
CA VAL A 426 -0.76 -12.49 -21.58
C VAL A 426 -1.31 -12.58 -23.01
N THR A 427 -1.94 -13.70 -23.36
CA THR A 427 -2.59 -13.84 -24.67
C THR A 427 -3.90 -13.07 -24.76
N ASP A 428 -4.29 -12.81 -26.00
CA ASP A 428 -5.57 -12.28 -26.46
C ASP A 428 -6.82 -12.78 -25.72
N TYR A 429 -6.84 -14.05 -25.34
CA TYR A 429 -7.97 -14.74 -24.70
C TYR A 429 -7.88 -14.66 -23.16
N GLU A 430 -6.68 -14.80 -22.62
CA GLU A 430 -6.40 -14.65 -21.19
C GLU A 430 -6.72 -13.21 -20.71
N GLU A 431 -6.31 -12.19 -21.49
CA GLU A 431 -6.63 -10.78 -21.20
C GLU A 431 -8.14 -10.51 -21.19
N GLN A 432 -8.93 -11.20 -22.03
CA GLN A 432 -10.38 -11.02 -22.05
C GLN A 432 -11.04 -11.66 -20.82
N ILE A 433 -10.56 -12.83 -20.39
CA ILE A 433 -11.07 -13.56 -19.23
C ILE A 433 -10.72 -12.87 -17.91
N GLY A 434 -9.51 -12.30 -17.80
CA GLY A 434 -8.98 -11.73 -16.56
C GLY A 434 -8.04 -12.67 -15.83
N ALA A 435 -6.96 -12.12 -15.29
CA ALA A 435 -5.90 -12.88 -14.66
C ALA A 435 -6.32 -13.57 -13.35
N ASP A 436 -7.39 -13.11 -12.67
CA ASP A 436 -7.91 -13.78 -11.47
C ASP A 436 -8.34 -15.23 -11.78
N VAL A 437 -8.95 -15.44 -12.94
CA VAL A 437 -9.36 -16.77 -13.40
C VAL A 437 -8.18 -17.55 -14.00
N ILE A 438 -7.32 -16.89 -14.78
CA ILE A 438 -6.23 -17.55 -15.52
C ILE A 438 -5.06 -17.93 -14.63
N GLU A 439 -4.60 -17.03 -13.77
CA GLU A 439 -3.38 -17.20 -12.97
C GLU A 439 -3.68 -17.77 -11.58
N HIS A 440 -4.87 -17.49 -11.02
CA HIS A 440 -5.25 -17.90 -9.65
C HIS A 440 -6.42 -18.91 -9.60
N GLY A 441 -7.10 -19.18 -10.73
CA GLY A 441 -8.25 -20.09 -10.78
C GLY A 441 -9.52 -19.54 -10.11
N LEU A 442 -9.56 -18.25 -9.77
CA LEU A 442 -10.61 -17.60 -9.00
C LEU A 442 -11.74 -17.09 -9.90
N ALA A 443 -12.72 -17.95 -10.15
CA ALA A 443 -13.96 -17.57 -10.85
C ALA A 443 -15.11 -17.36 -9.85
N GLY A 444 -15.46 -16.11 -9.52
CA GLY A 444 -16.75 -15.84 -8.87
C GLY A 444 -16.97 -14.53 -8.14
N THR A 445 -15.94 -13.80 -7.72
CA THR A 445 -16.10 -12.58 -6.90
C THR A 445 -16.49 -11.36 -7.72
N ASN A 446 -15.81 -11.13 -8.85
CA ASN A 446 -16.00 -9.92 -9.67
C ASN A 446 -15.93 -10.19 -11.18
N VAL A 447 -16.34 -11.39 -11.62
CA VAL A 447 -16.65 -11.62 -13.04
C VAL A 447 -17.82 -10.70 -13.39
N ALA A 448 -17.53 -9.63 -14.14
CA ALA A 448 -18.53 -8.68 -14.59
C ALA A 448 -19.75 -9.44 -15.11
N ARG A 449 -20.95 -9.04 -14.66
CA ARG A 449 -22.20 -9.55 -15.22
C ARG A 449 -22.16 -9.21 -16.70
N TYR A 450 -21.77 -10.17 -17.54
CA TYR A 450 -21.67 -10.00 -18.98
C TYR A 450 -23.05 -9.61 -19.49
N VAL A 451 -23.27 -8.31 -19.71
CA VAL A 451 -24.24 -7.84 -20.68
C VAL A 451 -23.61 -8.24 -22.01
N VAL A 452 -24.01 -9.40 -22.52
CA VAL A 452 -23.50 -9.95 -23.77
C VAL A 452 -24.10 -9.11 -24.91
N GLU A 453 -23.51 -7.95 -25.16
CA GLU A 453 -23.83 -7.11 -26.32
C GLU A 453 -23.20 -7.68 -27.60
N LYS A 454 -23.77 -8.84 -27.97
CA LYS A 454 -24.16 -9.23 -29.32
C LYS A 454 -24.76 -10.64 -29.20
N PRO A 455 -25.96 -10.90 -29.75
CA PRO A 455 -26.55 -12.24 -29.69
C PRO A 455 -25.57 -13.23 -30.33
N LEU A 456 -25.14 -14.24 -29.56
CA LEU A 456 -24.30 -15.31 -30.10
C LEU A 456 -25.02 -15.93 -31.29
N SER A 457 -24.29 -16.21 -32.38
CA SER A 457 -24.84 -17.04 -33.46
C SER A 457 -25.37 -18.35 -32.86
N THR A 458 -26.49 -18.85 -33.37
CA THR A 458 -27.14 -20.08 -32.87
C THR A 458 -26.15 -21.25 -32.79
N ARG A 459 -25.18 -21.29 -33.71
CA ARG A 459 -24.10 -22.28 -33.79
C ARG A 459 -23.09 -22.15 -32.63
N THR A 460 -22.70 -20.92 -32.29
CA THR A 460 -21.79 -20.64 -31.16
C THR A 460 -22.48 -20.91 -29.83
N PHE A 461 -23.73 -20.45 -29.67
CA PHE A 461 -24.53 -20.72 -28.47
C PHE A 461 -24.68 -22.23 -28.21
N GLN A 462 -25.09 -23.02 -29.22
CA GLN A 462 -25.17 -24.48 -29.10
C GLN A 462 -23.83 -25.13 -28.72
N THR A 463 -22.72 -24.63 -29.24
CA THR A 463 -21.38 -25.17 -28.96
C THR A 463 -20.98 -24.92 -27.50
N VAL A 464 -21.15 -23.69 -27.03
CA VAL A 464 -20.87 -23.29 -25.64
C VAL A 464 -21.80 -24.02 -24.66
N THR A 465 -23.11 -24.10 -24.95
CA THR A 465 -24.07 -24.84 -24.12
C THR A 465 -23.74 -26.34 -24.04
N LYS A 466 -23.33 -26.98 -25.15
CA LYS A 466 -22.87 -28.37 -25.15
C LYS A 466 -21.61 -28.54 -24.29
N ALA A 467 -20.63 -27.63 -24.40
CA ALA A 467 -19.41 -27.67 -23.58
C ALA A 467 -19.71 -27.54 -22.08
N ILE A 468 -20.52 -26.55 -21.68
CA ILE A 468 -20.94 -26.34 -20.29
C ILE A 468 -21.73 -27.56 -19.76
N THR A 469 -22.61 -28.13 -20.56
CA THR A 469 -23.41 -29.31 -20.16
C THR A 469 -22.53 -30.55 -19.99
N LYS A 470 -21.60 -30.80 -20.93
CA LYS A 470 -20.61 -31.88 -20.84
C LYS A 470 -19.74 -31.74 -19.58
N TRP A 471 -19.25 -30.53 -19.30
CA TRP A 471 -18.47 -30.26 -18.09
C TRP A 471 -19.27 -30.48 -16.81
N LYS A 472 -20.51 -30.00 -16.73
CA LYS A 472 -21.40 -30.23 -15.57
C LYS A 472 -21.67 -31.71 -15.33
N MET A 473 -21.86 -32.52 -16.39
CA MET A 473 -22.03 -33.97 -16.26
C MET A 473 -20.76 -34.65 -15.74
N LEU A 474 -19.59 -34.36 -16.34
CA LEU A 474 -18.30 -34.91 -15.91
C LEU A 474 -17.98 -34.54 -14.45
N ALA A 475 -18.21 -33.28 -14.06
CA ALA A 475 -18.01 -32.81 -12.68
C ALA A 475 -18.98 -33.44 -11.67
N LYS A 476 -20.19 -33.84 -12.09
CA LYS A 476 -21.14 -34.60 -11.26
C LYS A 476 -20.75 -36.09 -11.16
N GLN A 477 -20.24 -36.67 -12.26
CA GLN A 477 -19.78 -38.06 -12.29
C GLN A 477 -18.52 -38.25 -11.44
N LYS A 478 -17.52 -37.36 -11.54
CA LYS A 478 -16.31 -37.37 -10.70
C LYS A 478 -16.64 -37.30 -9.21
N ARG A 479 -17.54 -36.38 -8.81
CA ARG A 479 -18.03 -36.28 -7.43
C ARG A 479 -18.80 -37.51 -6.95
N ARG A 480 -19.49 -38.23 -7.85
CA ARG A 480 -20.15 -39.51 -7.50
C ARG A 480 -19.14 -40.63 -7.30
N LEU A 481 -18.07 -40.66 -8.09
CA LEU A 481 -16.97 -41.63 -7.93
C LEU A 481 -16.25 -41.43 -6.58
N GLN A 482 -15.84 -40.20 -6.27
CA GLN A 482 -15.17 -39.88 -5.00
C GLN A 482 -16.00 -40.32 -3.78
N ARG A 483 -17.32 -40.05 -3.77
CA ARG A 483 -18.22 -40.51 -2.70
C ARG A 483 -18.34 -42.03 -2.59
N LEU A 484 -18.23 -42.77 -3.69
CA LEU A 484 -18.25 -44.24 -3.67
C LEU A 484 -16.93 -44.81 -3.13
N GLU A 485 -15.81 -44.14 -3.46
CA GLU A 485 -14.47 -44.50 -3.01
C GLU A 485 -14.28 -44.21 -1.51
N GLU A 486 -14.72 -43.03 -1.05
CA GLU A 486 -14.84 -42.67 0.38
C GLU A 486 -15.72 -43.70 1.15
N ALA A 487 -16.87 -44.09 0.59
CA ALA A 487 -17.74 -45.08 1.22
C ALA A 487 -17.14 -46.50 1.26
N LYS A 488 -16.30 -46.87 0.27
CA LYS A 488 -15.56 -48.14 0.24
C LYS A 488 -14.46 -48.14 1.28
N LEU A 489 -13.62 -47.11 1.33
CA LEU A 489 -12.59 -46.92 2.35
C LEU A 489 -13.17 -46.93 3.77
N LYS A 490 -14.33 -46.28 3.97
CA LYS A 490 -15.03 -46.30 5.26
C LYS A 490 -15.43 -47.74 5.65
N ARG A 491 -16.03 -48.53 4.76
CA ARG A 491 -16.37 -49.93 5.03
C ARG A 491 -15.15 -50.80 5.32
N GLU A 492 -14.04 -50.60 4.60
CA GLU A 492 -12.78 -51.30 4.84
C GLU A 492 -12.19 -50.93 6.22
N SER A 493 -12.30 -49.66 6.62
CA SER A 493 -11.91 -49.20 7.96
C SER A 493 -12.77 -49.82 9.07
N GLU A 494 -14.11 -49.87 8.88
CA GLU A 494 -15.06 -50.47 9.83
C GLU A 494 -14.84 -51.99 9.96
N LEU A 495 -14.59 -52.69 8.85
CA LEU A 495 -14.29 -54.13 8.85
C LEU A 495 -12.94 -54.43 9.53
N SER A 496 -11.92 -53.61 9.29
CA SER A 496 -10.62 -53.76 9.97
C SER A 496 -10.71 -53.47 11.47
N ALA A 497 -11.56 -52.52 11.88
CA ALA A 497 -11.84 -52.25 13.29
C ALA A 497 -12.59 -53.42 13.95
N PHE A 498 -13.60 -53.97 13.28
CA PHE A 498 -14.32 -55.17 13.75
C PHE A 498 -13.39 -56.38 13.91
N ASN A 499 -12.54 -56.66 12.93
CA ASN A 499 -11.58 -57.77 13.01
C ASN A 499 -10.53 -57.57 14.12
N ARG A 500 -10.09 -56.33 14.37
CA ARG A 500 -9.22 -56.02 15.53
C ARG A 500 -9.91 -56.26 16.87
N LEU A 501 -11.19 -55.88 17.01
CA LEU A 501 -11.98 -56.15 18.22
C LEU A 501 -12.23 -57.65 18.42
N HIS A 502 -12.40 -58.42 17.34
CA HIS A 502 -12.62 -59.86 17.42
C HIS A 502 -11.32 -60.63 17.77
N ASN A 503 -10.19 -60.26 17.17
CA ASN A 503 -8.90 -60.92 17.43
C ASN A 503 -8.28 -60.56 18.78
N ASN A 504 -8.61 -59.41 19.37
CA ASN A 504 -8.23 -59.05 20.74
C ASN A 504 -9.28 -59.50 21.79
N GLY A 505 -10.28 -60.29 21.38
CA GLY A 505 -11.46 -60.68 22.17
C GLY A 505 -11.35 -62.02 22.91
N THR A 506 -10.14 -62.48 23.26
CA THR A 506 -9.90 -63.63 24.13
C THR A 506 -8.81 -63.32 25.15
N TYR A 507 -8.96 -63.89 26.36
CA TYR A 507 -8.21 -63.58 27.58
C TYR A 507 -8.56 -62.24 28.26
N LEU A 508 -9.66 -62.24 29.01
CA LEU A 508 -9.65 -61.84 30.43
C LEU A 508 -10.91 -62.42 31.09
N ASN A 509 -10.72 -63.27 32.09
CA ASN A 509 -11.79 -63.83 32.93
C ASN A 509 -11.33 -63.72 34.38
N GLY A 510 -12.04 -62.94 35.21
CA GLY A 510 -11.52 -62.56 36.53
C GLY A 510 -12.47 -61.73 37.41
N ASN A 511 -13.25 -62.44 38.22
CA ASN A 511 -13.92 -62.00 39.44
C ASN A 511 -15.18 -61.12 39.40
N ILE A 512 -15.96 -61.32 40.48
CA ILE A 512 -17.37 -61.01 40.65
C ILE A 512 -17.55 -59.82 41.60
N SER A 513 -18.43 -58.89 41.26
CA SER A 513 -19.27 -58.17 42.23
C SER A 513 -20.53 -57.63 41.55
N ARG A 514 -21.64 -57.53 42.31
CA ARG A 514 -22.97 -57.18 41.77
C ARG A 514 -23.09 -55.67 41.52
N GLY A 515 -23.59 -55.30 40.34
CA GLY A 515 -23.97 -53.92 39.97
C GLY A 515 -25.16 -53.95 38.99
N ASN A 516 -26.04 -52.96 39.06
CA ASN A 516 -27.42 -53.07 38.55
C ASN A 516 -27.64 -52.50 37.13
N SER A 517 -28.65 -53.06 36.46
CA SER A 517 -29.60 -52.40 35.51
C SER A 517 -29.21 -51.96 34.07
N GLN A 518 -30.06 -52.48 33.14
CA GLN A 518 -30.56 -51.95 31.85
C GLN A 518 -29.57 -51.71 30.67
N LEU A 519 -29.64 -52.48 29.57
CA LEU A 519 -30.65 -52.49 28.47
C LEU A 519 -30.68 -51.22 27.60
N TYR A 520 -30.29 -51.36 26.31
CA TYR A 520 -31.19 -51.02 25.19
C TYR A 520 -30.81 -51.77 23.91
N ARG A 521 -31.82 -52.24 23.17
CA ARG A 521 -31.71 -53.17 22.01
C ARG A 521 -32.26 -52.48 20.76
N ARG A 522 -31.51 -52.48 19.65
CA ARG A 522 -32.00 -52.02 18.33
C ARG A 522 -32.93 -53.05 17.68
N PRO A 523 -34.04 -52.63 17.05
CA PRO A 523 -34.75 -53.45 16.06
C PRO A 523 -34.74 -52.83 14.64
N ASN A 524 -34.63 -53.68 13.62
CA ASN A 524 -34.84 -53.35 12.20
C ASN A 524 -36.32 -53.10 11.88
N ARG A 525 -36.62 -52.48 10.73
CA ARG A 525 -38.02 -52.35 10.25
C ARG A 525 -38.20 -52.27 8.73
N GLU A 526 -38.71 -53.36 8.16
CA GLU A 526 -39.55 -53.52 6.96
C GLU A 526 -40.26 -54.88 7.16
N THR A 527 -41.53 -55.16 6.86
CA THR A 527 -42.73 -54.39 6.46
C THR A 527 -43.95 -55.28 6.76
N LEU A 528 -45.11 -54.75 7.20
CA LEU A 528 -46.44 -55.36 6.96
C LEU A 528 -47.59 -54.43 7.40
N ARG A 529 -48.74 -54.55 6.71
CA ARG A 529 -50.01 -53.83 6.98
C ARG A 529 -51.03 -54.76 7.65
N SER A 530 -51.75 -54.28 8.67
CA SER A 530 -53.19 -54.55 8.86
C SER A 530 -53.75 -53.66 9.98
N ASN A 531 -55.07 -53.40 9.96
CA ASN A 531 -55.75 -52.43 10.82
C ASN A 531 -56.23 -53.03 12.14
N THR A 532 -56.10 -52.28 13.24
CA THR A 532 -57.18 -52.02 14.22
C THR A 532 -56.81 -50.81 15.10
N LEU A 533 -57.83 -50.06 15.53
CA LEU A 533 -57.79 -48.90 16.45
C LEU A 533 -58.58 -49.30 17.73
N PRO A 534 -58.45 -48.62 18.91
CA PRO A 534 -58.38 -47.15 19.01
C PRO A 534 -57.58 -46.50 20.17
N ASN A 535 -57.65 -45.16 20.19
CA ASN A 535 -57.35 -44.18 21.25
C ASN A 535 -55.88 -43.82 21.52
N GLY A 536 -55.53 -42.52 21.36
CA GLY A 536 -54.20 -42.04 21.75
C GLY A 536 -53.73 -40.61 21.38
N ILE A 537 -54.47 -39.82 20.58
CA ILE A 537 -54.23 -38.38 20.29
C ILE A 537 -52.94 -38.03 19.49
N THR A 538 -53.07 -37.07 18.58
CA THR A 538 -52.11 -36.73 17.50
C THR A 538 -51.36 -35.42 17.75
N ILE A 539 -50.10 -35.31 17.30
CA ILE A 539 -49.43 -34.02 17.08
C ILE A 539 -48.87 -33.96 15.65
N HIS A 540 -49.14 -32.86 14.93
CA HIS A 540 -48.70 -32.62 13.56
C HIS A 540 -47.36 -31.86 13.48
N PRO A 541 -46.58 -32.02 12.40
CA PRO A 541 -45.36 -31.23 12.17
C PRO A 541 -45.67 -29.84 11.55
N PRO A 542 -45.00 -28.76 11.96
CA PRO A 542 -45.14 -27.45 11.32
C PRO A 542 -44.30 -27.32 10.03
N ALA A 543 -44.73 -26.41 9.16
CA ALA A 543 -44.22 -26.22 7.80
C ALA A 543 -43.13 -25.12 7.68
N LYS A 544 -42.65 -24.90 6.46
CA LYS A 544 -41.65 -23.87 6.09
C LYS A 544 -42.08 -22.45 6.51
N PRO A 545 -41.14 -21.57 6.92
CA PRO A 545 -41.44 -20.18 7.27
C PRO A 545 -41.56 -19.27 6.02
N PRO A 546 -42.51 -18.32 6.00
CA PRO A 546 -42.52 -17.16 5.10
C PRO A 546 -41.86 -15.92 5.75
N ARG A 547 -41.95 -14.78 5.07
CA ARG A 547 -41.24 -13.50 5.35
C ARG A 547 -41.82 -12.70 6.53
N GLY A 548 -40.96 -11.93 7.21
CA GLY A 548 -41.30 -10.53 7.58
C GLY A 548 -41.08 -10.06 9.03
N SER A 549 -40.62 -8.81 9.15
CA SER A 549 -40.76 -7.83 10.26
C SER A 549 -40.28 -8.14 11.69
N GLU A 550 -39.21 -7.41 12.06
CA GLU A 550 -39.07 -6.54 13.24
C GLU A 550 -39.27 -7.00 14.71
N THR A 551 -38.35 -6.46 15.53
CA THR A 551 -38.43 -6.05 16.95
C THR A 551 -37.74 -6.85 18.06
N THR A 552 -37.10 -6.03 18.92
CA THR A 552 -36.73 -6.21 20.33
C THR A 552 -35.59 -7.14 20.75
N ARG A 553 -34.69 -6.52 21.55
CA ARG A 553 -33.62 -7.10 22.36
C ARG A 553 -34.20 -8.02 23.44
N GLU A 554 -33.42 -9.01 23.88
CA GLU A 554 -32.88 -9.01 25.25
C GLU A 554 -31.63 -9.88 25.38
N ARG A 555 -30.95 -9.77 26.52
CA ARG A 555 -29.73 -10.53 26.88
C ARG A 555 -30.13 -11.92 27.38
N ASP A 556 -29.26 -12.90 27.20
CA ASP A 556 -28.50 -13.45 28.34
C ASP A 556 -27.38 -14.40 27.89
N SER A 557 -26.45 -14.64 28.81
CA SER A 557 -25.16 -15.29 28.60
C SER A 557 -25.19 -16.78 28.97
N GLU A 558 -24.57 -17.63 28.15
CA GLU A 558 -24.09 -18.95 28.58
C GLU A 558 -22.60 -19.13 28.23
N THR A 559 -21.89 -19.68 29.20
CA THR A 559 -20.44 -19.87 29.26
C THR A 559 -19.99 -21.14 28.54
N TRP A 560 -18.77 -21.11 27.99
CA TRP A 560 -18.03 -22.32 27.61
C TRP A 560 -16.74 -22.40 28.43
N GLU A 561 -16.53 -23.54 29.08
CA GLU A 561 -15.31 -23.86 29.84
C GLU A 561 -14.26 -24.52 28.92
N GLU A 562 -12.99 -24.18 29.11
CA GLU A 562 -11.84 -24.94 28.59
C GLU A 562 -10.97 -25.44 29.78
N PRO A 563 -10.30 -26.61 29.67
CA PRO A 563 -9.66 -27.28 30.80
C PRO A 563 -8.22 -26.81 31.11
N GLU A 564 -7.82 -26.95 32.38
CA GLU A 564 -6.52 -26.51 32.93
C GLU A 564 -5.34 -27.49 32.72
N SER A 565 -4.13 -26.93 32.56
CA SER A 565 -2.80 -27.39 33.07
C SER A 565 -1.71 -26.49 32.44
N ASP A 566 -0.64 -26.02 33.10
CA ASP A 566 -0.17 -26.14 34.49
C ASP A 566 0.29 -24.75 34.99
N GLN A 567 0.18 -24.46 36.29
CA GLN A 567 0.76 -23.26 36.91
C GLN A 567 2.00 -23.58 37.76
N GLN A 568 3.04 -22.74 37.64
CA GLN A 568 4.11 -22.62 38.64
C GLN A 568 4.02 -21.23 39.32
N GLN A 569 4.17 -21.21 40.64
CA GLN A 569 3.80 -20.09 41.51
C GLN A 569 4.87 -18.99 41.61
N ILE A 570 4.43 -17.73 41.69
CA ILE A 570 5.16 -16.59 42.27
C ILE A 570 4.14 -15.76 43.10
N PRO A 571 4.47 -15.30 44.34
CA PRO A 571 3.52 -14.64 45.25
C PRO A 571 3.28 -13.13 44.96
N PRO A 572 2.25 -12.50 45.57
CA PRO A 572 1.77 -11.18 45.18
C PRO A 572 2.37 -10.00 45.99
N GLU A 573 2.39 -8.81 45.38
CA GLU A 573 2.52 -7.51 46.06
C GLU A 573 1.26 -6.64 45.85
N GLU A 574 0.95 -5.80 46.83
CA GLU A 574 -0.28 -4.99 46.91
C GLU A 574 -0.24 -3.70 46.06
N PRO A 575 -1.40 -3.18 45.63
CA PRO A 575 -1.49 -1.92 44.89
C PRO A 575 -1.42 -0.68 45.81
N LYS A 576 -0.64 0.33 45.43
CA LYS A 576 -0.67 1.68 46.04
C LYS A 576 -1.32 2.71 45.12
N ALA A 577 -1.89 3.73 45.76
CA ALA A 577 -2.87 4.65 45.18
C ALA A 577 -2.30 5.62 44.13
N TYR A 578 -3.18 6.06 43.22
CA TYR A 578 -2.99 7.27 42.43
C TYR A 578 -3.51 8.48 43.21
N GLU A 579 -2.64 9.45 43.51
CA GLU A 579 -3.07 10.79 43.95
C GLU A 579 -3.31 11.71 42.75
N SER A 580 -4.31 12.58 42.87
CA SER A 580 -4.66 13.60 41.89
C SER A 580 -4.05 14.94 42.27
N ILE A 581 -3.44 15.63 41.30
CA ILE A 581 -2.91 16.99 41.50
C ILE A 581 -3.94 18.01 41.03
N VAL A 582 -4.44 18.78 42.01
CA VAL A 582 -5.31 19.94 41.81
C VAL A 582 -4.47 21.18 41.53
N VAL A 583 -4.92 22.01 40.58
CA VAL A 583 -4.32 23.33 40.31
C VAL A 583 -4.97 24.37 41.23
N ASN A 584 -4.16 25.13 41.97
CA ASN A 584 -4.61 26.28 42.75
C ASN A 584 -4.10 27.59 42.12
N GLU A 585 -4.99 28.56 42.00
CA GLU A 585 -4.67 29.95 41.70
C GLU A 585 -4.24 30.70 42.98
N HIS A 586 -3.44 31.76 42.85
CA HIS A 586 -3.61 32.97 43.67
C HIS A 586 -2.97 34.20 43.01
N GLU A 587 -3.50 35.36 43.39
CA GLU A 587 -3.38 36.64 42.68
C GLU A 587 -2.16 37.49 43.08
N ASN A 588 -1.85 38.49 42.25
CA ASN A 588 -1.66 39.87 42.74
C ASN A 588 -1.87 40.89 41.60
N ALA A 589 -2.34 42.10 41.92
CA ALA A 589 -3.07 42.94 40.96
C ALA A 589 -2.70 44.44 40.92
N LYS A 590 -2.75 45.02 39.70
CA LYS A 590 -3.17 46.41 39.37
C LYS A 590 -2.31 47.59 39.89
N PRO A 591 -2.62 48.89 39.59
CA PRO A 591 -3.63 49.50 38.67
C PRO A 591 -3.10 50.58 37.68
N VAL A 592 -3.89 50.97 36.65
CA VAL A 592 -4.07 52.36 36.14
C VAL A 592 -5.47 52.51 35.46
N ASP A 593 -6.03 53.74 35.45
CA ASP A 593 -7.40 54.16 35.04
C ASP A 593 -7.39 55.03 33.73
N GLN A 594 -8.45 55.57 33.09
CA GLN A 594 -9.88 55.74 33.44
C GLN A 594 -10.82 55.93 32.20
N LEU A 595 -12.14 55.86 32.46
CA LEU A 595 -13.36 56.35 31.75
C LEU A 595 -13.29 57.42 30.63
N LYS A 596 -14.21 57.33 29.63
CA LYS A 596 -15.19 58.39 29.22
C LYS A 596 -16.16 58.01 28.05
N GLU A 597 -17.47 58.24 28.26
CA GLU A 597 -18.49 58.60 27.23
C GLU A 597 -18.64 60.16 27.18
N PRO A 598 -19.56 60.87 26.45
CA PRO A 598 -20.73 60.52 25.58
C PRO A 598 -20.80 61.41 24.27
N PRO A 599 -21.93 62.01 23.76
CA PRO A 599 -23.29 61.58 23.35
C PRO A 599 -23.64 61.85 21.83
N PRO A 600 -24.87 61.60 21.31
CA PRO A 600 -25.21 61.64 19.86
C PRO A 600 -26.23 62.73 19.39
N LYS A 601 -26.38 62.98 18.05
CA LYS A 601 -27.69 63.21 17.32
C LYS A 601 -27.62 63.70 15.83
N LYS A 602 -28.51 63.13 14.97
CA LYS A 602 -29.24 63.68 13.78
C LYS A 602 -28.44 64.19 12.54
N GLY A 603 -28.89 64.02 11.27
CA GLY A 603 -29.99 63.19 10.74
C GLY A 603 -30.31 63.34 9.21
N ARG A 604 -30.98 62.31 8.66
CA ARG A 604 -32.26 62.34 7.88
C ARG A 604 -32.37 62.91 6.44
N LYS A 605 -32.49 62.02 5.43
CA LYS A 605 -33.49 61.95 4.31
C LYS A 605 -33.24 60.64 3.51
N LYS A 606 -34.14 59.63 3.50
CA LYS A 606 -35.25 59.34 2.53
C LYS A 606 -34.80 59.36 1.05
N SER A 607 -35.11 58.37 0.19
CA SER A 607 -36.31 57.50 0.10
C SER A 607 -36.03 56.06 -0.39
N LYS A 608 -36.78 55.04 0.10
CA LYS A 608 -37.72 54.12 -0.62
C LYS A 608 -37.14 53.35 -1.84
N ARG A 609 -37.37 52.03 -2.02
CA ARG A 609 -38.61 51.27 -1.70
C ARG A 609 -38.41 49.72 -1.65
N GLU A 610 -39.21 49.05 -0.80
CA GLU A 610 -39.76 47.66 -0.82
C GLU A 610 -39.06 46.53 -1.64
N GLY A 611 -38.82 45.27 -1.18
CA GLY A 611 -38.97 44.60 0.13
C GLY A 611 -39.79 43.29 0.11
N LYS A 612 -39.20 42.13 0.54
CA LYS A 612 -39.82 41.04 1.37
C LYS A 612 -39.04 39.70 1.40
N TYR A 613 -38.75 39.25 2.64
CA TYR A 613 -38.84 37.89 3.24
C TYR A 613 -39.72 36.83 2.50
N SER A 614 -39.61 35.50 2.68
CA SER A 614 -38.72 34.56 3.42
C SER A 614 -39.19 33.09 3.19
N GLN A 615 -38.58 32.12 3.88
CA GLN A 615 -39.03 30.74 4.20
C GLN A 615 -38.73 29.58 3.23
N ARG A 616 -38.81 28.36 3.81
CA ARG A 616 -38.16 27.10 3.40
C ARG A 616 -39.17 26.01 2.97
N CYS A 617 -38.69 25.14 2.07
CA CYS A 617 -38.92 23.67 1.99
C CYS A 617 -40.22 23.10 1.36
N VAL A 618 -40.07 21.82 0.93
CA VAL A 618 -41.07 20.78 0.62
C VAL A 618 -41.54 20.59 -0.86
N LEU A 619 -40.79 19.74 -1.57
CA LEU A 619 -41.18 18.54 -2.35
C LEU A 619 -42.16 18.54 -3.57
N GLN A 620 -41.82 17.64 -4.51
CA GLN A 620 -42.58 17.12 -5.69
C GLN A 620 -42.76 18.09 -6.88
N SER A 621 -42.81 17.68 -8.17
CA SER A 621 -43.10 16.35 -8.74
C SER A 621 -42.56 16.11 -10.19
N LYS A 622 -42.55 14.84 -10.63
CA LYS A 622 -42.79 14.29 -12.00
C LYS A 622 -41.92 14.67 -13.23
N TYR A 623 -41.25 13.65 -13.79
CA TYR A 623 -41.13 13.31 -15.23
C TYR A 623 -41.02 11.78 -15.29
N ARG A 624 -41.96 10.96 -15.79
CA ARG A 624 -42.75 10.85 -17.04
C ARG A 624 -41.97 10.24 -18.22
N ILE A 625 -42.27 8.96 -18.47
CA ILE A 625 -41.81 8.11 -19.59
C ILE A 625 -42.64 8.43 -20.86
N PRO A 626 -42.06 8.37 -22.07
CA PRO A 626 -42.78 8.16 -23.31
C PRO A 626 -42.62 6.71 -23.83
N ASN A 627 -43.74 6.08 -24.22
CA ASN A 627 -43.74 4.91 -25.10
C ASN A 627 -43.93 5.39 -26.54
N LEU A 628 -43.14 4.85 -27.47
CA LEU A 628 -43.54 4.45 -28.82
C LEU A 628 -42.52 3.45 -29.37
#